data_AF-L0KH56-F1
#
_entry.id   AF-L0KH56-F1
#
_cell.length_a   1.000
_cell.length_b   1.000
_cell.length_c   1.000
_cell.angle_alpha   90.00
_cell.angle_beta   90.00
_cell.angle_gamma   90.00
#
_symmetry.space_group_name_H-M   'P 1'
#
loop_
_entity.id
_entity.type
_entity.pdbx_description
1 polymer ?
#
loop_
_entity_poly.entity_id
_entity_poly.type
_entity_poly.pdbx_seq_one_letter_code
_entity_poly.pdbx_strand_id
1 'polypeptide(L)'
;MNKDKMDPLGFLVENLVQDFLDMTDAEIAMEIRERGEDPVAVAAKARAVFERALTAKRKASLIQARNAVDTDAAHPRTVIAIDGATARARLQRLLRRFPEAATKLTLAARNGVGLSDSDVLGLLTNFHDLGIDDENDT
;
A
#
# COMPACT_ATOMS: atom_id res chain seq x y z
N MET A 1 -28.84 3.45 -1.34
CA MET A 1 -28.80 4.64 -2.21
C MET A 1 -30.24 4.93 -2.63
N ASN A 2 -30.77 6.14 -2.41
CA ASN A 2 -32.19 6.46 -2.66
C ASN A 2 -32.48 6.48 -4.17
N LYS A 3 -33.39 5.60 -4.63
CA LYS A 3 -33.83 5.51 -6.04
C LYS A 3 -34.46 6.81 -6.58
N ASP A 4 -34.94 7.69 -5.70
CA ASP A 4 -35.66 8.93 -6.05
C ASP A 4 -34.80 10.12 -6.53
N LYS A 5 -33.46 9.99 -6.62
CA LYS A 5 -32.57 11.09 -7.08
C LYS A 5 -31.82 10.80 -8.39
N MET A 6 -32.09 9.68 -9.04
CA MET A 6 -31.37 9.27 -10.23
C MET A 6 -32.06 9.82 -11.48
N ASP A 7 -31.32 10.55 -12.31
CA ASP A 7 -31.76 10.99 -13.64
C ASP A 7 -32.31 9.78 -14.43
N PRO A 8 -33.49 9.87 -15.08
CA PRO A 8 -34.06 8.78 -15.87
C PRO A 8 -33.07 8.13 -16.86
N LEU A 9 -32.16 8.91 -17.45
CA LEU A 9 -31.10 8.38 -18.30
C LEU A 9 -30.05 7.59 -17.50
N GLY A 10 -29.66 8.10 -16.33
CA GLY A 10 -28.78 7.38 -15.42
C GLY A 10 -29.38 6.05 -14.98
N PHE A 11 -30.67 6.01 -14.65
CA PHE A 11 -31.37 4.78 -14.32
C PHE A 11 -31.39 3.78 -15.49
N LEU A 12 -31.64 4.25 -16.72
CA LEU A 12 -31.61 3.38 -17.89
C LEU A 12 -30.20 2.82 -18.14
N VAL A 13 -29.16 3.66 -18.04
CA VAL A 13 -27.77 3.24 -18.22
C VAL A 13 -27.38 2.18 -17.18
N GLU A 14 -27.75 2.37 -15.92
CA GLU A 14 -27.42 1.41 -14.86
C GLU A 14 -28.12 0.06 -15.06
N ASN A 15 -29.38 0.06 -15.50
CA ASN A 15 -30.07 -1.19 -15.83
C ASN A 15 -29.48 -1.87 -17.06
N LEU A 16 -29.11 -1.12 -18.12
CA LEU A 16 -28.45 -1.69 -19.29
C LEU A 16 -27.09 -2.31 -18.95
N VAL A 17 -26.33 -1.66 -18.06
CA VAL A 17 -25.07 -2.20 -17.54
C VAL A 17 -25.33 -3.46 -16.74
N GLN A 18 -26.35 -3.46 -15.88
CA GLN A 18 -26.70 -4.62 -15.07
C GLN A 18 -27.14 -5.81 -15.95
N ASP A 19 -28.01 -5.57 -16.93
CA ASP A 19 -28.45 -6.59 -17.88
C ASP A 19 -27.24 -7.21 -18.61
N PHE A 20 -26.29 -6.39 -19.07
CA PHE A 20 -25.08 -6.89 -19.72
C PHE A 20 -24.17 -7.70 -18.77
N LEU A 21 -24.11 -7.33 -17.49
CA LEU A 21 -23.35 -8.07 -16.47
C LEU A 21 -24.03 -9.38 -16.07
N ASP A 22 -25.35 -9.44 -16.18
CA ASP A 22 -26.15 -10.62 -15.86
C ASP A 22 -26.22 -11.63 -17.02
N MET A 23 -25.83 -11.22 -18.23
CA MET A 23 -25.73 -12.13 -19.38
C MET A 23 -24.69 -13.22 -19.16
N THR A 24 -25.07 -14.45 -19.49
CA THR A 24 -24.16 -15.58 -19.54
C THR A 24 -23.25 -15.53 -20.77
N ASP A 25 -22.08 -16.16 -20.70
CA ASP A 25 -21.18 -16.30 -21.85
C ASP A 25 -21.88 -16.91 -23.08
N ALA A 26 -22.86 -17.79 -22.86
CA ALA A 26 -23.64 -18.41 -23.92
C ALA A 26 -24.56 -17.42 -24.63
N GLU A 27 -25.24 -16.55 -23.88
CA GLU A 27 -26.11 -15.49 -24.40
C GLU A 27 -25.29 -14.44 -25.17
N ILE A 28 -24.14 -14.02 -24.61
CA ILE A 28 -23.22 -13.09 -25.29
C ILE A 28 -22.73 -13.70 -26.61
N ALA A 29 -22.34 -14.97 -26.61
CA ALA A 29 -21.89 -15.64 -27.82
C ALA A 29 -23.02 -15.85 -28.84
N MET A 30 -24.27 -15.98 -28.40
CA MET A 30 -25.43 -16.06 -29.29
C MET A 30 -25.68 -14.71 -29.97
N GLU A 31 -25.73 -13.61 -29.22
CA GLU A 31 -25.92 -12.27 -29.80
C GLU A 31 -24.83 -11.91 -30.82
N ILE A 32 -23.56 -12.26 -30.54
CA ILE A 32 -22.46 -12.02 -31.48
C ILE A 32 -22.67 -12.82 -32.78
N ARG A 33 -23.12 -14.07 -32.69
CA ARG A 33 -23.42 -14.90 -33.87
C ARG A 33 -24.61 -14.38 -34.66
N GLU A 34 -25.65 -13.89 -34.00
CA GLU A 34 -26.83 -13.29 -34.65
C GLU A 34 -26.46 -12.06 -35.48
N ARG A 35 -25.40 -11.34 -35.09
CA ARG A 35 -24.81 -10.23 -35.86
C ARG A 35 -23.91 -10.68 -37.02
N GLY A 36 -23.73 -11.98 -37.21
CA GLY A 36 -22.87 -12.57 -38.23
C GLY A 36 -21.37 -12.51 -37.89
N GLU A 37 -21.02 -12.28 -36.63
CA GLU A 37 -19.64 -12.22 -36.16
C GLU A 37 -19.20 -13.53 -35.47
N ASP A 38 -17.89 -13.77 -35.39
CA ASP A 38 -17.31 -14.88 -34.64
C ASP A 38 -17.05 -14.47 -33.17
N PRO A 39 -17.71 -15.11 -32.18
CA PRO A 39 -17.48 -14.84 -30.76
C PRO A 39 -16.02 -14.96 -30.34
N VAL A 40 -15.27 -15.91 -30.92
CA VAL A 40 -13.86 -16.12 -30.57
C VAL A 40 -13.01 -14.93 -31.04
N ALA A 41 -13.21 -14.47 -32.27
CA ALA A 41 -12.54 -13.29 -32.80
C ALA A 41 -12.89 -12.00 -32.02
N VAL A 42 -14.16 -11.81 -31.65
CA VAL A 42 -14.59 -10.65 -30.85
C VAL A 42 -13.97 -10.67 -29.46
N ALA A 43 -13.99 -11.82 -28.77
CA ALA A 43 -13.36 -11.98 -27.47
C ALA A 43 -11.84 -11.73 -27.53
N ALA A 44 -11.17 -12.20 -28.58
CA ALA A 44 -9.75 -11.95 -28.79
C ALA A 44 -9.44 -10.44 -28.97
N LYS A 45 -10.27 -9.72 -29.72
CA LYS A 45 -10.15 -8.26 -29.87
C LYS A 45 -10.34 -7.54 -28.53
N ALA A 46 -11.38 -7.90 -27.78
CA ALA A 46 -11.65 -7.32 -26.47
C ALA A 46 -10.48 -7.56 -25.50
N ARG A 47 -9.97 -8.80 -25.44
CA ARG A 47 -8.79 -9.14 -24.63
C ARG A 47 -7.57 -8.33 -25.01
N ALA A 48 -7.30 -8.14 -26.30
CA ALA A 48 -6.19 -7.32 -26.77
C ALA A 48 -6.32 -5.84 -26.36
N VAL A 49 -7.53 -5.29 -26.23
CA VAL A 49 -7.75 -3.94 -25.67
C VAL A 49 -7.39 -3.91 -24.19
N PHE A 50 -7.89 -4.87 -23.40
CA PHE A 50 -7.59 -4.93 -21.97
C PHE A 50 -6.10 -5.12 -21.68
N GLU A 51 -5.41 -5.98 -22.43
CA GLU A 51 -3.97 -6.20 -22.26
C GLU A 51 -3.14 -4.93 -22.54
N ARG A 52 -3.55 -4.14 -23.55
CA ARG A 52 -2.93 -2.83 -23.84
C ARG A 52 -3.14 -1.85 -22.68
N ALA A 53 -4.36 -1.77 -22.16
CA ALA A 53 -4.69 -0.91 -21.02
C ALA A 53 -3.92 -1.32 -19.75
N LEU A 54 -3.85 -2.62 -19.46
CA LEU A 54 -3.08 -3.16 -18.33
C LEU A 54 -1.60 -2.83 -18.45
N THR A 55 -1.02 -3.03 -19.64
CA THR A 55 0.38 -2.67 -19.91
C THR A 55 0.64 -1.18 -19.68
N ALA A 56 -0.24 -0.31 -20.18
CA ALA A 56 -0.12 1.13 -19.99
C ALA A 56 -0.21 1.52 -18.50
N LYS A 57 -1.18 0.97 -17.75
CA LYS A 57 -1.33 1.18 -16.31
C LYS A 57 -0.10 0.73 -15.53
N ARG A 58 0.42 -0.45 -15.83
CA ARG A 58 1.63 -1.00 -15.18
C ARG A 58 2.84 -0.12 -15.43
N LYS A 59 3.03 0.36 -16.66
CA LYS A 59 4.11 1.30 -17.00
C LYS A 59 3.98 2.61 -16.22
N ALA A 60 2.78 3.18 -16.14
CA ALA A 60 2.53 4.40 -15.37
C ALA A 60 2.83 4.20 -13.88
N SER A 61 2.39 3.08 -13.30
CA SER A 61 2.66 2.73 -11.90
C SER A 61 4.17 2.60 -11.63
N LEU A 62 4.91 1.97 -12.54
CA LEU A 62 6.37 1.83 -12.40
C LEU A 62 7.08 3.19 -12.46
N ILE A 63 6.65 4.10 -13.34
CA ILE A 63 7.18 5.47 -13.40
C ILE A 63 6.88 6.22 -12.10
N GLN A 64 5.66 6.11 -11.57
CA GLN A 64 5.29 6.74 -10.30
C GLN A 64 6.14 6.22 -9.13
N ALA A 65 6.31 4.90 -9.03
CA ALA A 65 7.15 4.28 -8.01
C ALA A 65 8.61 4.75 -8.14
N ARG A 66 9.13 4.84 -9.37
CA ARG A 66 10.49 5.33 -9.62
C ARG A 66 10.65 6.78 -9.16
N ASN A 67 9.71 7.65 -9.53
CA ASN A 67 9.73 9.05 -9.13
C ASN A 67 9.66 9.21 -7.60
N ALA A 68 8.88 8.36 -6.91
CA ALA A 68 8.80 8.39 -5.45
C ALA A 68 10.15 8.04 -4.81
N VAL A 69 10.85 7.02 -5.32
CA VAL A 69 12.19 6.64 -4.85
C VAL A 69 13.21 7.75 -5.14
N ASP A 70 13.22 8.29 -6.35
CA ASP A 70 14.15 9.36 -6.73
C ASP A 70 13.89 10.63 -5.89
N THR A 71 12.62 10.91 -5.56
CA THR A 71 12.25 12.01 -4.64
C THR A 71 12.75 11.75 -3.23
N ASP A 72 12.54 10.55 -2.67
CA ASP A 72 13.05 10.20 -1.33
C ASP A 72 14.58 10.29 -1.26
N ALA A 73 15.28 9.83 -2.31
CA ALA A 73 16.74 9.94 -2.41
C ALA A 73 17.23 11.39 -2.51
N ALA A 74 16.45 12.29 -3.13
CA ALA A 74 16.78 13.71 -3.25
C ALA A 74 16.55 14.52 -1.96
N HIS A 75 15.86 13.96 -0.96
CA HIS A 75 15.67 14.60 0.34
C HIS A 75 16.72 14.07 1.32
N PRO A 76 17.80 14.82 1.61
CA PRO A 76 18.78 14.41 2.60
C PRO A 76 18.08 14.32 3.96
N ARG A 77 17.91 13.10 4.48
CA ARG A 77 17.47 12.90 5.85
C ARG A 77 18.54 13.49 6.76
N THR A 78 18.14 14.38 7.66
CA THR A 78 19.03 14.88 8.70
C THR A 78 19.32 13.73 9.65
N VAL A 79 20.44 13.03 9.41
CA VAL A 79 20.93 12.01 10.32
C VAL A 79 21.56 12.73 11.50
N ILE A 80 20.80 12.86 12.59
CA ILE A 80 21.36 13.30 13.87
C ILE A 80 22.16 12.12 14.42
N ALA A 81 23.49 12.25 14.42
CA ALA A 81 24.36 11.27 15.03
C ALA A 81 24.19 11.35 16.55
N ILE A 82 23.42 10.42 17.12
CA ILE A 82 23.31 10.24 18.57
C ILE A 82 24.52 9.42 19.02
N ASP A 83 25.27 9.92 20.00
CA ASP A 83 26.36 9.15 20.60
C ASP A 83 25.81 7.90 21.33
N GLY A 84 26.63 6.85 21.44
CA GLY A 84 26.20 5.57 22.01
C GLY A 84 25.70 5.67 23.47
N ALA A 85 26.23 6.60 24.26
CA ALA A 85 25.80 6.78 25.65
C ALA A 85 24.41 7.44 25.72
N THR A 86 24.18 8.46 24.90
CA THR A 86 22.90 9.14 24.75
C THR A 86 21.83 8.21 24.20
N ALA A 87 22.17 7.38 23.21
CA ALA A 87 21.25 6.38 22.65
C ALA A 87 20.85 5.34 23.72
N ARG A 88 21.79 4.84 24.52
CA ARG A 88 21.51 3.91 25.63
C ARG A 88 20.65 4.55 26.72
N ALA A 89 20.93 5.80 27.07
CA ALA A 89 20.13 6.54 28.05
C ALA A 89 18.68 6.74 27.57
N ARG A 90 18.49 7.09 26.29
CA ARG A 90 17.17 7.23 25.66
C ARG A 90 16.41 5.90 25.64
N LEU A 91 17.07 4.81 25.26
CA LEU A 91 16.49 3.47 25.30
C LEU A 91 16.03 3.10 26.71
N GLN A 92 16.86 3.36 27.73
CA GLN A 92 16.47 3.11 29.13
C GLN A 92 15.28 3.96 29.59
N ARG A 93 15.19 5.23 29.18
CA ARG A 93 14.02 6.08 29.48
C ARG A 93 12.75 5.53 28.84
N LEU A 94 12.81 5.15 27.56
CA LEU A 94 11.69 4.54 26.85
C LEU A 94 11.21 3.25 27.51
N LEU A 95 12.13 2.35 27.87
CA LEU A 95 11.79 1.09 28.55
C LEU A 95 11.18 1.30 29.93
N ARG A 96 11.55 2.37 30.64
CA ARG A 96 10.92 2.75 31.92
C ARG A 96 9.53 3.35 31.72
N ARG A 97 9.35 4.18 30.68
CA ARG A 97 8.06 4.83 30.36
C ARG A 97 7.04 3.84 29.81
N PHE A 98 7.50 2.84 29.05
CA PHE A 98 6.67 1.84 28.40
C PHE A 98 7.07 0.42 28.85
N PRO A 99 6.66 -0.02 30.05
CA PRO A 99 7.03 -1.34 30.58
C PRO A 99 6.51 -2.51 29.72
N GLU A 100 5.43 -2.31 28.96
CA GLU A 100 4.91 -3.29 28.00
C GLU A 100 5.82 -3.49 26.77
N ALA A 101 6.62 -2.50 26.42
CA ALA A 101 7.66 -2.65 25.40
C ALA A 101 8.84 -3.46 25.93
N ALA A 102 9.16 -3.30 27.22
CA ALA A 102 10.27 -4.00 27.88
C ALA A 102 10.03 -5.51 28.07
N THR A 103 8.76 -5.96 28.11
CA THR A 103 8.41 -7.38 28.21
C THR A 103 8.55 -8.13 26.88
N LYS A 104 8.59 -7.40 25.75
CA LYS A 104 8.79 -7.97 24.40
C LYS A 104 10.27 -8.13 24.02
N LEU A 105 11.19 -7.63 24.85
CA LEU A 105 12.63 -7.75 24.66
C LEU A 105 13.22 -8.89 25.49
N THR A 106 14.33 -9.46 25.02
CA THR A 106 15.10 -10.43 25.82
C THR A 106 15.69 -9.75 27.05
N LEU A 107 15.87 -10.50 28.16
CA LEU A 107 16.38 -9.97 29.44
C LEU A 107 17.74 -9.23 29.29
N ALA A 108 18.59 -9.70 28.37
CA ALA A 108 19.87 -9.06 28.04
C ALA A 108 19.69 -7.73 27.30
N ALA A 109 18.79 -7.69 26.30
CA ALA A 109 18.46 -6.47 25.56
C ALA A 109 17.80 -5.40 26.46
N ARG A 110 16.95 -5.85 27.40
CA ARG A 110 16.31 -4.96 28.39
C ARG A 110 17.31 -4.25 29.30
N ASN A 111 18.41 -4.90 29.65
CA ASN A 111 19.46 -4.33 30.50
C ASN A 111 20.56 -3.62 29.69
N GLY A 112 20.46 -3.59 28.36
CA GLY A 112 21.48 -3.00 27.48
C GLY A 112 22.82 -3.75 27.49
N VAL A 113 22.87 -4.96 28.04
CA VAL A 113 24.10 -5.76 28.19
C VAL A 113 24.33 -6.56 26.92
N GLY A 114 25.49 -6.38 26.28
CA GLY A 114 25.87 -7.09 25.06
C GLY A 114 25.30 -6.53 23.76
N LEU A 115 24.53 -5.43 23.81
CA LEU A 115 24.12 -4.70 22.60
C LEU A 115 25.24 -3.78 22.12
N SER A 116 25.56 -3.82 20.84
CA SER A 116 26.41 -2.80 20.20
C SER A 116 25.67 -1.47 20.08
N ASP A 117 26.38 -0.36 19.83
CA ASP A 117 25.73 0.94 19.65
C ASP A 117 24.79 0.96 18.44
N SER A 118 25.11 0.20 17.38
CA SER A 118 24.21 0.02 16.24
C SER A 118 22.93 -0.74 16.60
N ASP A 119 23.01 -1.73 17.49
CA ASP A 119 21.82 -2.47 17.93
C ASP A 119 20.89 -1.59 18.76
N VAL A 120 21.47 -0.73 19.61
CA VAL A 120 20.72 0.24 20.42
C VAL A 120 20.01 1.26 19.52
N LEU A 121 20.70 1.79 18.51
CA LEU A 121 20.10 2.71 17.55
C LEU A 121 18.99 2.04 16.73
N GLY A 122 19.20 0.81 16.26
CA GLY A 122 18.17 0.05 15.53
C GLY A 122 16.92 -0.21 16.38
N LEU A 123 17.08 -0.49 17.68
CA LEU A 123 15.96 -0.63 18.60
C LEU A 123 15.20 0.68 18.79
N LEU A 124 15.90 1.81 18.91
CA LEU A 124 15.27 3.13 19.00
C LEU A 124 14.46 3.45 17.74
N THR A 125 14.99 3.15 16.55
CA THR A 125 14.25 3.31 15.28
C THR A 125 12.99 2.47 15.25
N ASN A 126 13.07 1.19 15.66
CA ASN A 126 11.89 0.34 15.71
C ASN A 126 10.83 0.86 16.69
N PHE A 127 11.23 1.48 17.81
CA PHE A 127 10.29 2.08 18.74
C PHE A 127 9.61 3.33 18.16
N HIS A 128 10.37 4.18 17.49
CA HIS A 128 9.82 5.33 16.75
C HIS A 128 8.83 4.87 15.66
N ASP A 129 9.16 3.84 14.88
CA ASP A 129 8.27 3.28 13.85
C ASP A 129 6.97 2.68 14.44
N LEU A 130 7.00 2.26 15.70
CA LEU A 130 5.83 1.81 16.46
C LEU A 130 5.06 2.97 17.13
N GLY A 131 5.49 4.22 16.92
CA GLY A 131 4.92 5.42 17.54
C GLY A 131 5.25 5.57 19.02
N ILE A 132 6.32 4.93 19.49
CA ILE A 132 6.78 4.94 20.89
C ILE A 132 8.01 5.84 20.98
N ASP A 133 7.76 7.13 21.21
CA ASP A 133 8.80 8.16 21.25
C ASP A 133 9.04 8.75 22.64
N ASP A 134 10.25 9.27 22.83
CA ASP A 134 10.62 10.08 23.98
C ASP A 134 10.26 11.53 23.62
N GLU A 135 9.19 12.08 24.17
CA GLU A 135 8.64 13.43 23.89
C GLU A 135 9.63 14.60 24.06
N ASN A 136 10.88 14.35 24.46
CA ASN A 136 11.93 15.36 24.61
C ASN A 136 12.72 15.63 23.31
N ASP A 137 12.15 15.37 22.13
CA ASP A 137 12.82 15.55 20.82
C ASP A 137 12.50 16.91 20.14
N THR A 138 12.12 17.92 20.93
CA THR A 138 12.12 19.35 20.53
C THR A 138 13.18 20.12 21.29
#